data_AF-A0A558BT39-F1
#
_entry.id   AF-A0A558BT39-F1
#
_cell.length_a   1.000
_cell.length_b   1.000
_cell.length_c   1.000
_cell.angle_alpha   90.00
_cell.angle_beta   90.00
_cell.angle_gamma   90.00
#
_symmetry.space_group_name_H-M   'P 1'
#
loop_
_entity.id
_entity.type
_entity.pdbx_description
1 polymer ?
#
loop_
_entity_poly.entity_id
_entity_poly.type
_entity_poly.pdbx_seq_one_letter_code
_entity_poly.pdbx_strand_id
1 'polypeptide(L)'
;MAPDAPYFLTDAGQPWTPIGQNDALTWPDLMGLFRRQNVAAVEGHLAWLAAHGVTCLRLMLEYCQTEHRYLERPLGRFQPNMVRFWDDLFALCERYGLRLLLTPYDTFWMSRRWRHHPYNRTHGGPCTQRTQWLRNPGMRQAIKDRLTFATERWSGSGALFAWDLWNEIDPVHAGKRPAALAEFVSDISAHLRAVEQRCFGRAHLQTVSVFGPVLGHYPAVAEVIFRHPLLDFATTHLYDKATIDNPKDTLGPALATGRLVREALSEMPATRPFFDSEHGPIYAFNNRRRTLPEAFDDAYFRHMQWAHFASGGAGGGLRWPYRQPHVLTHGMRAAQRSLAAFAQLLDWPSFQRRNLNEEVQVSNPAFAVFACGDARQAVVWLLRQDRLITRRGTRRAPRSQLGQLTLPGLAAGSYTVYLWDTAAGTALGQLSLQVTGQLLHIDLPAVKGELALAIVPA
;
A
#
# COMPACT_ATOMS: atom_id res chain seq x y z
N MET A 1 5.07 -1.87 15.54
CA MET A 1 3.68 -2.34 15.32
C MET A 1 2.94 -2.25 16.63
N ALA A 2 1.62 -2.15 16.63
CA ALA A 2 0.84 -2.31 17.85
C ALA A 2 1.00 -3.75 18.37
N PRO A 3 1.14 -3.98 19.69
CA PRO A 3 1.37 -5.32 20.24
C PRO A 3 0.22 -6.30 19.94
N ASP A 4 -1.02 -5.83 20.09
CA ASP A 4 -2.23 -6.67 20.07
C ASP A 4 -3.18 -6.31 18.92
N ALA A 5 -2.77 -5.44 18.00
CA ALA A 5 -3.60 -4.96 16.89
C ALA A 5 -2.81 -4.95 15.56
N PRO A 6 -3.45 -5.25 14.42
CA PRO A 6 -2.80 -5.33 13.10
C PRO A 6 -2.54 -3.95 12.47
N TYR A 7 -2.03 -3.00 13.25
CA TYR A 7 -1.78 -1.63 12.84
C TYR A 7 -0.39 -1.14 13.28
N PHE A 8 0.02 0.00 12.75
CA PHE A 8 1.35 0.55 13.00
C PHE A 8 1.28 1.69 14.02
N LEU A 9 2.35 1.82 14.80
CA LEU A 9 2.56 2.89 15.76
C LEU A 9 3.92 3.54 15.48
N THR A 10 4.04 4.81 15.81
CA THR A 10 5.34 5.47 15.91
C THR A 10 6.09 4.99 17.16
N ASP A 11 7.39 5.30 17.25
CA ASP A 11 8.20 5.01 18.44
C ASP A 11 7.66 5.72 19.71
N ALA A 12 6.88 6.79 19.55
CA ALA A 12 6.19 7.49 20.62
C ALA A 12 4.80 6.88 20.97
N GLY A 13 4.47 5.72 20.41
CA GLY A 13 3.20 5.02 20.65
C GLY A 13 1.99 5.63 19.94
N GLN A 14 2.19 6.60 19.04
CA GLN A 14 1.08 7.25 18.33
C GLN A 14 0.63 6.39 17.13
N PRO A 15 -0.70 6.30 16.86
CA PRO A 15 -1.20 5.63 15.67
C PRO A 15 -0.58 6.19 14.38
N TRP A 16 -0.19 5.30 13.46
CA TRP A 16 0.33 5.69 12.16
C TRP A 16 -0.24 4.79 11.07
N THR A 17 -0.76 5.40 10.00
CA THR A 17 -1.41 4.69 8.90
C THR A 17 -0.65 4.96 7.61
N PRO A 18 -0.19 3.94 6.85
CA PRO A 18 0.38 4.13 5.53
C PRO A 18 -0.67 4.64 4.54
N ILE A 19 -0.56 5.92 4.19
CA ILE A 19 -1.36 6.62 3.19
C ILE A 19 -0.39 7.23 2.20
N GLY A 20 -0.49 6.84 0.92
CA GLY A 20 0.42 7.37 -0.09
C GLY A 20 0.39 6.65 -1.42
N GLN A 21 1.55 6.52 -2.04
CA GLN A 21 1.69 6.08 -3.43
C GLN A 21 3.02 5.41 -3.71
N ASN A 22 3.10 4.78 -4.88
CA ASN A 22 4.37 4.47 -5.52
C ASN A 22 4.88 5.69 -6.27
N ASP A 23 6.19 5.91 -6.22
CA ASP A 23 6.88 6.97 -6.95
C ASP A 23 8.22 6.42 -7.49
N ALA A 24 8.97 7.21 -8.26
CA ALA A 24 10.28 6.81 -8.74
C ALA A 24 11.27 7.97 -8.86
N LEU A 25 12.56 7.63 -8.72
CA LEU A 25 13.69 8.55 -8.75
C LEU A 25 13.82 9.33 -10.08
N THR A 26 13.15 8.87 -11.13
CA THR A 26 13.16 9.48 -12.47
C THR A 26 11.86 10.17 -12.83
N TRP A 27 10.87 10.18 -11.94
CA TRP A 27 9.57 10.79 -12.20
C TRP A 27 9.57 12.27 -11.81
N PRO A 28 8.64 13.07 -12.36
CA PRO A 28 8.70 14.53 -12.23
C PRO A 28 8.80 15.04 -10.81
N ASP A 29 8.11 14.38 -9.88
CA ASP A 29 8.00 14.80 -8.49
C ASP A 29 9.31 14.68 -7.71
N LEU A 30 10.23 13.77 -8.12
CA LEU A 30 11.49 13.50 -7.40
C LEU A 30 12.76 13.70 -8.24
N MET A 31 12.66 13.72 -9.58
CA MET A 31 13.83 13.72 -10.47
C MET A 31 14.78 14.92 -10.24
N GLY A 32 14.25 16.03 -9.72
CA GLY A 32 15.01 17.24 -9.39
C GLY A 32 16.10 17.03 -8.33
N LEU A 33 16.02 15.99 -7.49
CA LEU A 33 17.10 15.66 -6.55
C LEU A 33 18.32 15.08 -7.25
N PHE A 34 18.18 14.47 -8.44
CA PHE A 34 19.32 13.89 -9.12
C PHE A 34 20.27 15.00 -9.54
N ARG A 35 21.50 14.95 -9.04
CA ARG A 35 22.49 16.03 -9.17
C ARG A 35 22.03 17.37 -8.60
N ARG A 36 21.04 17.39 -7.69
CA ARG A 36 20.45 18.60 -7.10
C ARG A 36 20.03 19.62 -8.15
N GLN A 37 19.46 19.16 -9.26
CA GLN A 37 18.98 20.04 -10.34
C GLN A 37 17.91 21.02 -9.86
N ASN A 38 17.00 20.57 -8.99
CA ASN A 38 15.96 21.42 -8.40
C ASN A 38 15.46 20.82 -7.08
N VAL A 39 16.22 21.00 -6.00
CA VAL A 39 15.86 20.50 -4.66
C VAL A 39 14.62 21.22 -4.11
N ALA A 40 14.50 22.53 -4.35
CA ALA A 40 13.38 23.34 -3.84
C ALA A 40 12.03 22.87 -4.38
N ALA A 41 11.94 22.47 -5.66
CA ALA A 41 10.71 21.91 -6.21
C ALA A 41 10.32 20.59 -5.54
N VAL A 42 11.29 19.72 -5.28
CA VAL A 42 11.04 18.44 -4.60
C VAL A 42 10.65 18.66 -3.15
N GLU A 43 11.32 19.57 -2.44
CA GLU A 43 10.94 19.99 -1.08
C GLU A 43 9.50 20.53 -1.03
N GLY A 44 9.15 21.45 -1.94
CA GLY A 44 7.79 21.98 -2.05
C GLY A 44 6.75 20.88 -2.33
N HIS A 45 7.09 19.90 -3.16
CA HIS A 45 6.23 18.75 -3.42
C HIS A 45 6.04 17.89 -2.16
N LEU A 46 7.12 17.52 -1.45
CA LEU A 46 7.04 16.71 -0.23
C LEU A 46 6.25 17.43 0.88
N ALA A 47 6.46 18.74 1.04
CA ALA A 47 5.65 19.58 1.94
C ALA A 47 4.16 19.51 1.57
N TRP A 48 3.85 19.62 0.28
CA TRP A 48 2.48 19.53 -0.22
C TRP A 48 1.87 18.13 0.02
N LEU A 49 2.63 17.05 -0.17
CA LEU A 49 2.17 15.69 0.16
C LEU A 49 1.79 15.55 1.63
N ALA A 50 2.65 15.97 2.54
CA ALA A 50 2.40 15.93 3.98
C ALA A 50 1.13 16.72 4.35
N ALA A 51 0.95 17.91 3.77
CA ALA A 51 -0.25 18.73 3.96
C ALA A 51 -1.54 18.08 3.40
N HIS A 52 -1.43 17.07 2.53
CA HIS A 52 -2.54 16.31 1.96
C HIS A 52 -2.69 14.92 2.59
N GLY A 53 -2.17 14.73 3.81
CA GLY A 53 -2.38 13.50 4.58
C GLY A 53 -1.59 12.30 4.09
N VAL A 54 -0.62 12.51 3.19
CA VAL A 54 0.34 11.46 2.82
C VAL A 54 1.32 11.26 3.96
N THR A 55 1.52 10.01 4.32
CA THR A 55 2.43 9.59 5.41
C THR A 55 3.52 8.66 4.91
N CYS A 56 3.32 7.98 3.78
CA CYS A 56 4.20 6.93 3.28
C CYS A 56 4.46 7.06 1.78
N LEU A 57 5.71 6.95 1.34
CA LEU A 57 6.09 6.80 -0.06
C LEU A 57 6.71 5.43 -0.26
N ARG A 58 6.27 4.70 -1.29
CA ARG A 58 6.96 3.49 -1.73
C ARG A 58 7.89 3.82 -2.87
N LEU A 59 9.17 3.45 -2.70
CA LEU A 59 10.21 3.71 -3.67
C LEU A 59 11.13 2.51 -3.85
N MET A 60 11.65 2.36 -5.06
CA MET A 60 12.76 1.45 -5.36
C MET A 60 14.08 2.21 -5.19
N LEU A 61 15.06 1.60 -4.51
CA LEU A 61 16.41 2.16 -4.29
C LEU A 61 17.14 2.53 -5.59
N GLU A 62 16.77 1.86 -6.67
CA GLU A 62 17.17 2.17 -8.03
C GLU A 62 15.97 2.09 -8.96
N TYR A 63 16.04 2.82 -10.08
CA TYR A 63 15.04 2.73 -11.14
C TYR A 63 15.73 2.36 -12.44
N CYS A 64 15.61 1.09 -12.83
CA CYS A 64 16.46 0.45 -13.82
C CYS A 64 16.06 0.74 -15.28
N GLN A 65 15.18 1.71 -15.50
CA GLN A 65 14.74 2.10 -16.84
C GLN A 65 15.92 2.62 -17.68
N THR A 66 16.88 3.32 -17.06
CA THR A 66 18.11 3.82 -17.69
C THR A 66 19.33 3.51 -16.83
N GLU A 67 20.52 3.47 -17.43
CA GLU A 67 21.75 3.12 -16.75
C GLU A 67 22.33 4.27 -15.91
N HIS A 68 21.72 5.46 -15.97
CA HIS A 68 22.12 6.63 -15.19
C HIS A 68 21.51 6.68 -13.79
N ARG A 69 20.72 5.66 -13.43
CA ARG A 69 19.93 5.60 -12.19
C ARG A 69 20.11 4.29 -11.42
N TYR A 70 21.11 3.49 -11.81
CA TYR A 70 21.58 2.37 -11.00
C TYR A 70 22.21 2.89 -9.72
N LEU A 71 21.87 2.26 -8.59
CA LEU A 71 22.46 2.61 -7.30
C LEU A 71 23.97 2.31 -7.29
N GLU A 72 24.39 1.24 -7.97
CA GLU A 72 25.79 0.81 -8.09
C GLU A 72 26.15 0.46 -9.55
N ARG A 73 27.35 0.82 -10.00
CA ARG A 73 27.87 0.50 -11.35
C ARG A 73 29.39 0.72 -11.42
N PRO A 74 30.23 -0.34 -11.53
CA PRO A 74 29.89 -1.76 -11.47
C PRO A 74 29.35 -2.17 -10.09
N LEU A 75 28.99 -3.46 -9.95
CA LEU A 75 28.61 -4.06 -8.67
C LEU A 75 29.63 -3.70 -7.56
N GLY A 76 29.15 -3.34 -6.38
CA GLY A 76 29.96 -2.92 -5.23
C GLY A 76 30.45 -1.47 -5.29
N ARG A 77 30.23 -0.74 -6.40
CA ARG A 77 30.60 0.67 -6.53
C ARG A 77 29.37 1.57 -6.62
N PHE A 78 28.95 2.07 -5.46
CA PHE A 78 27.81 2.98 -5.32
C PHE A 78 28.04 4.31 -6.05
N GLN A 79 27.02 4.76 -6.80
CA GLN A 79 27.10 5.94 -7.65
C GLN A 79 26.92 7.23 -6.81
N PRO A 80 27.91 8.14 -6.74
CA PRO A 80 27.86 9.29 -5.82
C PRO A 80 26.64 10.21 -6.00
N ASN A 81 26.15 10.36 -7.23
CA ASN A 81 24.95 11.18 -7.50
C ASN A 81 23.66 10.48 -7.07
N MET A 82 23.60 9.15 -7.07
CA MET A 82 22.46 8.39 -6.54
C MET A 82 22.51 8.35 -5.02
N VAL A 83 23.69 8.17 -4.43
CA VAL A 83 23.87 8.24 -2.98
C VAL A 83 23.40 9.60 -2.45
N ARG A 84 23.86 10.71 -3.08
CA ARG A 84 23.43 12.06 -2.71
C ARG A 84 21.92 12.29 -2.90
N PHE A 85 21.33 11.75 -3.96
CA PHE A 85 19.87 11.81 -4.16
C PHE A 85 19.14 11.25 -2.93
N TRP A 86 19.57 10.09 -2.45
CA TRP A 86 18.95 9.44 -1.29
C TRP A 86 19.23 10.18 0.00
N ASP A 87 20.44 10.70 0.21
CA ASP A 87 20.74 11.56 1.37
C ASP A 87 19.80 12.75 1.46
N ASP A 88 19.62 13.45 0.34
CA ASP A 88 18.75 14.62 0.25
C ASP A 88 17.28 14.22 0.47
N LEU A 89 16.84 13.08 -0.10
CA LEU A 89 15.47 12.60 0.06
C LEU A 89 15.16 12.17 1.50
N PHE A 90 16.05 11.41 2.15
CA PHE A 90 15.87 11.00 3.55
C PHE A 90 15.77 12.24 4.46
N ALA A 91 16.67 13.21 4.29
CA ALA A 91 16.64 14.45 5.07
C ALA A 91 15.34 15.26 4.86
N LEU A 92 14.84 15.35 3.63
CA LEU A 92 13.56 16.00 3.35
C LEU A 92 12.37 15.22 3.93
N CYS A 93 12.36 13.90 3.78
CA CYS A 93 11.30 13.07 4.36
C CYS A 93 11.24 13.19 5.89
N GLU A 94 12.37 13.23 6.58
CA GLU A 94 12.42 13.49 8.03
C GLU A 94 11.81 14.86 8.38
N ARG A 95 12.21 15.91 7.65
CA ARG A 95 11.74 17.28 7.87
C ARG A 95 10.21 17.39 7.79
N TYR A 96 9.58 16.66 6.87
CA TYR A 96 8.14 16.71 6.63
C TYR A 96 7.36 15.54 7.26
N GLY A 97 8.01 14.69 8.05
CA GLY A 97 7.37 13.55 8.70
C GLY A 97 6.87 12.48 7.72
N LEU A 98 7.41 12.44 6.51
CA LEU A 98 7.11 11.40 5.53
C LEU A 98 7.97 10.16 5.81
N ARG A 99 7.39 8.98 5.60
CA ARG A 99 8.09 7.71 5.75
C ARG A 99 8.26 6.97 4.42
N LEU A 100 9.27 6.12 4.35
CA LEU A 100 9.66 5.37 3.16
C LEU A 100 9.43 3.87 3.37
N LEU A 101 8.61 3.27 2.51
CA LEU A 101 8.64 1.84 2.25
C LEU A 101 9.64 1.59 1.12
N LEU A 102 10.80 1.07 1.46
CA LEU A 102 11.94 1.03 0.56
C LEU A 102 12.17 -0.39 0.03
N THR A 103 12.10 -0.56 -1.29
CA THR A 103 12.46 -1.82 -1.94
C THR A 103 13.83 -1.73 -2.61
N PRO A 104 14.74 -2.71 -2.45
CA PRO A 104 16.09 -2.58 -2.94
C PRO A 104 16.22 -2.79 -4.46
N TYR A 105 15.19 -3.30 -5.13
CA TYR A 105 15.25 -3.67 -6.55
C TYR A 105 13.98 -3.29 -7.33
N ASP A 106 14.18 -2.73 -8.52
CA ASP A 106 13.16 -2.58 -9.56
C ASP A 106 13.16 -3.81 -10.46
N THR A 107 12.41 -4.85 -10.08
CA THR A 107 12.44 -6.15 -10.78
C THR A 107 11.87 -6.08 -12.20
N PHE A 108 10.97 -5.12 -12.47
CA PHE A 108 10.39 -4.92 -13.79
C PHE A 108 11.43 -4.47 -14.82
N TRP A 109 12.10 -3.34 -14.58
CA TRP A 109 13.11 -2.85 -15.52
C TRP A 109 14.39 -3.66 -15.45
N MET A 110 14.78 -4.17 -14.28
CA MET A 110 15.88 -5.12 -14.15
C MET A 110 15.65 -6.35 -15.04
N SER A 111 14.42 -6.86 -15.15
CA SER A 111 14.08 -7.98 -16.03
C SER A 111 14.18 -7.60 -17.51
N ARG A 112 13.60 -6.46 -17.89
CA ARG A 112 13.59 -5.99 -19.30
C ARG A 112 14.96 -5.57 -19.81
N ARG A 113 15.81 -5.04 -18.93
CA ARG A 113 17.13 -4.51 -19.26
C ARG A 113 18.27 -5.33 -18.64
N TRP A 114 18.01 -6.60 -18.31
CA TRP A 114 18.97 -7.47 -17.61
C TRP A 114 20.36 -7.52 -18.24
N ARG A 115 20.45 -7.46 -19.57
CA ARG A 115 21.73 -7.44 -20.29
C ARG A 115 22.65 -6.26 -19.93
N HIS A 116 22.11 -5.18 -19.37
CA HIS A 116 22.83 -3.97 -18.98
C HIS A 116 23.03 -3.86 -17.46
N HIS A 117 22.34 -4.70 -16.69
CA HIS A 117 22.30 -4.59 -15.24
C HIS A 117 23.68 -4.98 -14.64
N PRO A 118 24.18 -4.27 -13.61
CA PRO A 118 25.48 -4.56 -12.99
C PRO A 118 25.63 -6.00 -12.47
N TYR A 119 24.52 -6.65 -12.13
CA TYR A 119 24.51 -8.02 -11.60
C TYR A 119 24.58 -9.08 -12.70
N ASN A 120 24.54 -8.68 -13.96
CA ASN A 120 24.78 -9.57 -15.09
C ASN A 120 26.28 -9.89 -15.19
N ARG A 121 26.61 -11.17 -15.43
CA ARG A 121 27.98 -11.65 -15.59
C ARG A 121 28.77 -10.92 -16.66
N THR A 122 28.14 -10.46 -17.74
CA THR A 122 28.83 -9.67 -18.78
C THR A 122 29.30 -8.29 -18.29
N HIS A 123 28.82 -7.85 -17.12
CA HIS A 123 29.20 -6.60 -16.46
C HIS A 123 29.94 -6.83 -15.13
N GLY A 124 30.48 -8.04 -14.90
CA GLY A 124 31.20 -8.41 -13.69
C GLY A 124 30.31 -8.89 -12.54
N GLY A 125 29.00 -9.02 -12.76
CA GLY A 125 28.07 -9.53 -11.77
C GLY A 125 28.00 -11.07 -11.68
N PRO A 126 27.25 -11.61 -10.69
CA PRO A 126 27.28 -13.04 -10.39
C PRO A 126 26.35 -13.90 -11.27
N CYS A 127 25.32 -13.31 -11.88
CA CYS A 127 24.24 -14.05 -12.55
C CYS A 127 24.40 -14.05 -14.07
N THR A 128 24.23 -15.20 -14.70
CA THR A 128 24.21 -15.33 -16.17
C THR A 128 22.82 -15.06 -16.74
N GLN A 129 21.77 -15.35 -15.97
CA GLN A 129 20.39 -15.25 -16.40
C GLN A 129 19.45 -14.88 -15.25
N ARG A 130 18.26 -14.37 -15.59
CA ARG A 130 17.28 -13.86 -14.64
C ARG A 130 16.70 -14.91 -13.69
N THR A 131 16.64 -16.17 -14.12
CA THR A 131 16.13 -17.29 -13.30
C THR A 131 17.06 -17.68 -12.14
N GLN A 132 18.19 -16.98 -11.99
CA GLN A 132 19.17 -17.21 -10.94
C GLN A 132 19.12 -16.17 -9.82
N TRP A 133 18.38 -15.07 -9.96
CA TRP A 133 18.45 -13.92 -9.06
C TRP A 133 18.31 -14.30 -7.58
N LEU A 134 17.39 -15.21 -7.23
CA LEU A 134 17.11 -15.54 -5.83
C LEU A 134 17.89 -16.77 -5.32
N ARG A 135 18.61 -17.49 -6.18
CA ARG A 135 19.31 -18.75 -5.82
C ARG A 135 20.83 -18.70 -5.98
N ASN A 136 21.36 -17.71 -6.70
CA ASN A 136 22.79 -17.59 -6.92
C ASN A 136 23.48 -17.05 -5.64
N PRO A 137 24.46 -17.76 -5.06
CA PRO A 137 25.13 -17.31 -3.84
C PRO A 137 25.88 -15.99 -3.99
N GLY A 138 26.47 -15.72 -5.16
CA GLY A 138 27.12 -14.43 -5.44
C GLY A 138 26.10 -13.28 -5.52
N MET A 139 24.92 -13.52 -6.09
CA MET A 139 23.84 -12.54 -6.04
C MET A 139 23.34 -12.33 -4.62
N ARG A 140 23.25 -13.40 -3.84
CA ARG A 140 22.88 -13.33 -2.44
C ARG A 140 23.80 -12.40 -1.66
N GLN A 141 25.11 -12.58 -1.82
CA GLN A 141 26.10 -11.74 -1.16
C GLN A 141 25.99 -10.29 -1.63
N ALA A 142 25.86 -10.05 -2.93
CA ALA A 142 25.69 -8.69 -3.46
C ALA A 142 24.43 -7.98 -2.91
N ILE A 143 23.32 -8.70 -2.73
CA ILE A 143 22.11 -8.17 -2.10
C ILE A 143 22.40 -7.76 -0.65
N LYS A 144 23.09 -8.63 0.11
CA LYS A 144 23.49 -8.34 1.49
C LYS A 144 24.42 -7.14 1.58
N ASP A 145 25.38 -7.01 0.68
CA ASP A 145 26.32 -5.87 0.65
C ASP A 145 25.59 -4.56 0.32
N ARG A 146 24.68 -4.58 -0.65
CA ARG A 146 23.81 -3.43 -0.99
C ARG A 146 22.97 -3.00 0.21
N LEU A 147 22.29 -3.95 0.85
CA LEU A 147 21.47 -3.67 2.03
C LEU A 147 22.33 -3.15 3.18
N THR A 148 23.51 -3.72 3.40
CA THR A 148 24.46 -3.23 4.42
C THR A 148 24.81 -1.77 4.18
N PHE A 149 25.20 -1.41 2.95
CA PHE A 149 25.48 -0.02 2.59
C PHE A 149 24.29 0.92 2.84
N ALA A 150 23.11 0.53 2.36
CA ALA A 150 21.90 1.34 2.50
C ALA A 150 21.52 1.52 3.98
N THR A 151 21.62 0.46 4.77
CA THR A 151 21.36 0.46 6.21
C THR A 151 22.33 1.35 6.97
N GLU A 152 23.64 1.14 6.81
CA GLU A 152 24.68 1.90 7.50
C GLU A 152 24.55 3.40 7.24
N ARG A 153 24.00 3.79 6.09
CA ARG A 153 23.83 5.19 5.70
C ARG A 153 22.49 5.80 6.09
N TRP A 154 21.38 5.07 5.91
CA TRP A 154 20.04 5.66 5.95
C TRP A 154 19.11 5.08 7.02
N SER A 155 19.36 3.87 7.55
CA SER A 155 18.49 3.30 8.61
C SER A 155 18.61 4.04 9.95
N GLY A 156 19.60 4.91 10.15
CA GLY A 156 19.60 5.82 11.31
C GLY A 156 18.46 6.84 11.28
N SER A 157 17.88 7.07 10.10
CA SER A 157 16.84 8.06 9.87
C SER A 157 15.48 7.63 10.42
N GLY A 158 14.74 8.60 10.97
CA GLY A 158 13.33 8.41 11.29
C GLY A 158 12.44 8.25 10.06
N ALA A 159 12.90 8.62 8.85
CA ALA A 159 12.12 8.53 7.63
C ALA A 159 11.97 7.11 7.09
N LEU A 160 12.74 6.11 7.53
CA LEU A 160 12.52 4.74 7.10
C LEU A 160 11.34 4.13 7.86
N PHE A 161 10.28 3.73 7.14
CA PHE A 161 9.18 2.95 7.74
C PHE A 161 9.52 1.45 7.72
N ALA A 162 9.87 0.92 6.55
CA ALA A 162 10.08 -0.50 6.37
C ALA A 162 10.91 -0.84 5.14
N TRP A 163 11.49 -2.03 5.16
CA TRP A 163 12.14 -2.67 4.01
C TRP A 163 11.17 -3.64 3.32
N ASP A 164 10.89 -3.42 2.04
CA ASP A 164 10.29 -4.41 1.14
C ASP A 164 11.44 -5.19 0.48
N LEU A 165 11.84 -6.31 1.10
CA LEU A 165 13.10 -7.02 0.83
C LEU A 165 13.31 -7.38 -0.63
N TRP A 166 12.23 -7.51 -1.40
CA TRP A 166 12.27 -7.79 -2.83
C TRP A 166 10.95 -7.39 -3.51
N ASN A 167 11.01 -6.59 -4.57
CA ASN A 167 9.84 -6.21 -5.35
C ASN A 167 9.27 -7.39 -6.15
N GLU A 168 8.00 -7.74 -5.93
CA GLU A 168 7.29 -8.78 -6.67
C GLU A 168 8.07 -10.11 -6.73
N ILE A 169 8.31 -10.71 -5.56
CA ILE A 169 9.03 -11.98 -5.47
C ILE A 169 8.28 -13.09 -6.23
N ASP A 170 9.01 -13.82 -7.07
CA ASP A 170 8.42 -14.82 -7.97
C ASP A 170 9.28 -16.10 -7.99
N PRO A 171 8.67 -17.29 -7.82
CA PRO A 171 9.37 -18.58 -7.91
C PRO A 171 10.18 -18.76 -9.20
N VAL A 172 9.83 -18.12 -10.32
CA VAL A 172 10.58 -18.17 -11.59
C VAL A 172 12.06 -17.77 -11.42
N HIS A 173 12.35 -16.89 -10.46
CA HIS A 173 13.70 -16.42 -10.13
C HIS A 173 14.43 -17.33 -9.11
N ALA A 174 13.74 -18.36 -8.62
CA ALA A 174 14.20 -19.31 -7.62
C ALA A 174 14.08 -20.77 -8.08
N GLY A 175 14.07 -21.01 -9.40
CA GLY A 175 13.94 -22.36 -9.98
C GLY A 175 12.54 -22.97 -9.84
N LYS A 176 11.51 -22.12 -9.77
CA LYS A 176 10.09 -22.48 -9.59
C LYS A 176 9.81 -23.25 -8.29
N ARG A 177 10.61 -22.99 -7.24
CA ARG A 177 10.46 -23.61 -5.92
C ARG A 177 10.02 -22.55 -4.90
N PRO A 178 8.76 -22.54 -4.45
CA PRO A 178 8.31 -21.62 -3.38
C PRO A 178 9.15 -21.72 -2.10
N ALA A 179 9.62 -22.91 -1.72
CA ALA A 179 10.51 -23.10 -0.57
C ALA A 179 11.82 -22.28 -0.66
N ALA A 180 12.36 -22.10 -1.88
CA ALA A 180 13.55 -21.28 -2.09
C ALA A 180 13.29 -19.78 -1.86
N LEU A 181 12.04 -19.33 -1.93
CA LEU A 181 11.67 -17.97 -1.56
C LEU A 181 11.72 -17.80 -0.03
N ALA A 182 11.25 -18.78 0.74
CA ALA A 182 11.34 -18.76 2.20
C ALA A 182 12.81 -18.76 2.67
N GLU A 183 13.65 -19.63 2.08
CA GLU A 183 15.10 -19.62 2.30
C GLU A 183 15.69 -18.23 1.95
N PHE A 184 15.24 -17.64 0.84
CA PHE A 184 15.69 -16.31 0.44
C PHE A 184 15.32 -15.24 1.47
N VAL A 185 14.06 -15.19 1.87
CA VAL A 185 13.55 -14.18 2.79
C VAL A 185 14.23 -14.34 4.16
N SER A 186 14.38 -15.57 4.64
CA SER A 186 15.06 -15.84 5.91
C SER A 186 16.49 -15.33 5.94
N ASP A 187 17.26 -15.62 4.89
CA ASP A 187 18.67 -15.22 4.81
C ASP A 187 18.86 -13.69 4.70
N ILE A 188 18.04 -13.01 3.89
CA ILE A 188 18.10 -11.54 3.77
C ILE A 188 17.60 -10.86 5.04
N SER A 189 16.48 -11.33 5.60
CA SER A 189 15.89 -10.72 6.79
C SER A 189 16.83 -10.83 7.99
N ALA A 190 17.39 -12.02 8.23
CA ALA A 190 18.34 -12.23 9.32
C ALA A 190 19.58 -11.34 9.17
N HIS A 191 20.15 -11.25 7.96
CA HIS A 191 21.28 -10.36 7.69
C HIS A 191 20.93 -8.90 7.97
N LEU A 192 19.81 -8.41 7.43
CA LEU A 192 19.40 -7.02 7.56
C LEU A 192 19.13 -6.64 9.02
N ARG A 193 18.41 -7.49 9.77
CA ARG A 193 18.19 -7.28 11.21
C ARG A 193 19.52 -7.25 11.98
N ALA A 194 20.47 -8.14 11.64
CA ALA A 194 21.76 -8.17 12.32
C ALA A 194 22.59 -6.90 12.06
N VAL A 195 22.56 -6.37 10.82
CA VAL A 195 23.21 -5.09 10.49
C VAL A 195 22.53 -3.93 11.22
N GLU A 196 21.20 -3.83 11.17
CA GLU A 196 20.47 -2.75 11.84
C GLU A 196 20.68 -2.78 13.36
N GLN A 197 20.63 -3.97 13.98
CA GLN A 197 20.91 -4.13 15.40
C GLN A 197 22.33 -3.71 15.76
N ARG A 198 23.33 -4.07 14.94
CA ARG A 198 24.73 -3.68 15.15
C ARG A 198 24.92 -2.17 15.04
N CYS A 199 24.29 -1.53 14.05
CA CYS A 199 24.48 -0.11 13.76
C CYS A 199 23.66 0.81 14.67
N PHE A 200 22.44 0.41 15.04
CA PHE A 200 21.44 1.29 15.63
C PHE A 200 20.73 0.71 16.86
N GLY A 201 21.03 -0.54 17.27
CA GLY A 201 20.41 -1.17 18.44
C GLY A 201 18.93 -1.54 18.25
N ARG A 202 18.39 -1.38 17.04
CA ARG A 202 17.00 -1.66 16.66
C ARG A 202 16.96 -2.13 15.21
N ALA A 203 15.85 -2.75 14.78
CA ALA A 203 15.59 -3.09 13.39
C ALA A 203 14.26 -2.48 12.91
N HIS A 204 14.23 -2.03 11.66
CA HIS A 204 12.98 -1.58 11.03
C HIS A 204 12.09 -2.75 10.67
N LEU A 205 10.83 -2.44 10.37
CA LEU A 205 9.88 -3.42 9.88
C LEU A 205 10.30 -3.96 8.52
N GLN A 206 10.00 -5.23 8.26
CA GLN A 206 10.36 -5.91 7.02
C GLN A 206 9.14 -6.62 6.44
N THR A 207 9.05 -6.58 5.12
CA THR A 207 8.06 -7.30 4.32
C THR A 207 8.69 -7.80 3.02
N VAL A 208 7.94 -8.52 2.21
CA VAL A 208 8.28 -8.81 0.82
C VAL A 208 7.02 -8.75 -0.02
N SER A 209 7.06 -8.01 -1.13
CA SER A 209 5.90 -7.87 -2.02
C SER A 209 5.81 -8.99 -3.05
N VAL A 210 4.60 -9.26 -3.53
CA VAL A 210 4.30 -10.23 -4.59
C VAL A 210 3.33 -9.60 -5.60
N PHE A 211 3.54 -9.89 -6.89
CA PHE A 211 2.52 -9.64 -7.92
C PHE A 211 1.32 -10.56 -7.66
N GLY A 212 0.17 -10.03 -7.25
CA GLY A 212 -0.96 -10.83 -6.75
C GLY A 212 -1.31 -12.10 -7.56
N PRO A 213 -1.37 -12.03 -8.91
CA PRO A 213 -1.64 -13.21 -9.75
C PRO A 213 -0.64 -14.37 -9.63
N VAL A 214 0.55 -14.17 -9.05
CA VAL A 214 1.50 -15.26 -8.73
C VAL A 214 0.88 -16.24 -7.73
N LEU A 215 0.09 -15.77 -6.77
CA LEU A 215 -0.54 -16.61 -5.74
C LEU A 215 -1.50 -17.64 -6.35
N GLY A 216 -2.20 -17.30 -7.44
CA GLY A 216 -3.06 -18.24 -8.16
C GLY A 216 -2.28 -19.33 -8.93
N HIS A 217 -1.05 -19.05 -9.36
CA HIS A 217 -0.20 -20.03 -10.06
C HIS A 217 0.65 -20.85 -9.08
N TYR A 218 1.02 -20.27 -7.94
CA TYR A 218 1.84 -20.89 -6.90
C TYR A 218 1.24 -20.62 -5.51
N PRO A 219 0.17 -21.34 -5.10
CA PRO A 219 -0.50 -21.08 -3.82
C PRO A 219 0.43 -21.18 -2.60
N ALA A 220 1.44 -22.05 -2.64
CA ALA A 220 2.45 -22.17 -1.58
C ALA A 220 3.30 -20.91 -1.34
N VAL A 221 3.25 -19.91 -2.23
CA VAL A 221 3.86 -18.59 -2.01
C VAL A 221 3.13 -17.83 -0.89
N ALA A 222 1.85 -18.13 -0.62
CA ALA A 222 1.10 -17.56 0.50
C ALA A 222 1.82 -17.72 1.85
N GLU A 223 2.46 -18.87 2.09
CA GLU A 223 3.27 -19.11 3.29
C GLU A 223 4.41 -18.09 3.46
N VAL A 224 5.02 -17.66 2.35
CA VAL A 224 6.13 -16.71 2.35
C VAL A 224 5.65 -15.28 2.57
N ILE A 225 4.51 -14.91 1.97
CA ILE A 225 4.01 -13.53 2.00
C ILE A 225 3.23 -13.24 3.28
N PHE A 226 2.39 -14.17 3.70
CA PHE A 226 1.42 -13.95 4.78
C PHE A 226 1.85 -14.54 6.12
N ARG A 227 2.67 -15.60 6.12
CA ARG A 227 2.97 -16.40 7.32
C ARG A 227 4.45 -16.47 7.70
N HIS A 228 5.37 -15.97 6.87
CA HIS A 228 6.81 -16.05 7.17
C HIS A 228 7.14 -15.42 8.55
N PRO A 229 7.86 -16.12 9.44
CA PRO A 229 8.02 -15.68 10.83
C PRO A 229 8.93 -14.45 10.98
N LEU A 230 9.82 -14.20 10.02
CA LEU A 230 10.75 -13.07 10.06
C LEU A 230 10.21 -11.79 9.41
N LEU A 231 9.00 -11.81 8.85
CA LEU A 231 8.34 -10.63 8.29
C LEU A 231 7.34 -10.04 9.28
N ASP A 232 7.33 -8.71 9.37
CA ASP A 232 6.52 -7.99 10.37
C ASP A 232 5.09 -7.75 9.88
N PHE A 233 4.94 -7.40 8.60
CA PHE A 233 3.64 -7.19 7.97
C PHE A 233 3.59 -7.82 6.57
N ALA A 234 2.38 -8.10 6.10
CA ALA A 234 2.16 -8.65 4.78
C ALA A 234 1.78 -7.55 3.77
N THR A 235 2.19 -7.72 2.53
CA THR A 235 1.74 -6.88 1.42
C THR A 235 1.61 -7.69 0.13
N THR A 236 0.67 -7.29 -0.71
CA THR A 236 0.51 -7.80 -2.07
C THR A 236 0.33 -6.65 -3.03
N HIS A 237 0.65 -6.86 -4.31
CA HIS A 237 0.25 -5.94 -5.36
C HIS A 237 -1.11 -6.38 -5.93
N LEU A 238 -2.13 -5.53 -5.78
CA LEU A 238 -3.49 -5.85 -6.20
C LEU A 238 -3.67 -5.58 -7.69
N TYR A 239 -3.66 -6.66 -8.46
CA TYR A 239 -3.96 -6.68 -9.88
C TYR A 239 -5.02 -7.73 -10.17
N ASP A 240 -5.99 -7.33 -10.98
CA ASP A 240 -7.13 -8.16 -11.38
C ASP A 240 -7.47 -7.85 -12.83
N LYS A 241 -7.26 -8.84 -13.71
CA LYS A 241 -7.42 -8.70 -15.16
C LYS A 241 -8.84 -8.34 -15.57
N ALA A 242 -9.85 -8.76 -14.78
CA ALA A 242 -11.25 -8.54 -15.10
C ALA A 242 -11.70 -7.12 -14.76
N THR A 243 -11.07 -6.48 -13.76
CA THR A 243 -11.49 -5.21 -13.18
C THR A 243 -10.34 -4.21 -13.04
N ILE A 244 -9.47 -4.35 -12.03
CA ILE A 244 -8.44 -3.38 -11.61
C ILE A 244 -7.51 -3.00 -12.76
N ASP A 245 -7.03 -3.96 -13.55
CA ASP A 245 -6.01 -3.70 -14.57
C ASP A 245 -6.52 -2.82 -15.72
N ASN A 246 -7.83 -2.89 -16.01
CA ASN A 246 -8.49 -2.14 -17.09
C ASN A 246 -9.96 -1.85 -16.74
N PRO A 247 -10.21 -0.93 -15.80
CA PRO A 247 -11.51 -0.78 -15.17
C PRO A 247 -12.54 -0.20 -16.14
N LYS A 248 -13.66 -0.89 -16.34
CA LYS A 248 -14.80 -0.40 -17.15
C LYS A 248 -15.68 0.59 -16.38
N ASP A 249 -15.69 0.42 -15.07
CA ASP A 249 -16.40 1.20 -14.06
C ASP A 249 -15.60 1.22 -12.76
N THR A 250 -16.07 1.96 -11.76
CA THR A 250 -15.42 2.09 -10.45
C THR A 250 -15.97 1.14 -9.38
N LEU A 251 -17.03 0.37 -9.66
CA LEU A 251 -17.63 -0.58 -8.72
C LEU A 251 -16.89 -1.92 -8.73
N GLY A 252 -16.66 -2.48 -9.92
CA GLY A 252 -15.97 -3.76 -10.10
C GLY A 252 -14.62 -3.83 -9.39
N PRO A 253 -13.73 -2.83 -9.57
CA PRO A 253 -12.47 -2.80 -8.84
C PRO A 253 -12.60 -2.65 -7.33
N ALA A 254 -13.62 -1.93 -6.83
CA ALA A 254 -13.88 -1.82 -5.40
C ALA A 254 -14.27 -3.18 -4.80
N LEU A 255 -15.20 -3.88 -5.45
CA LEU A 255 -15.62 -5.24 -5.07
C LEU A 255 -14.45 -6.23 -5.12
N ALA A 256 -13.62 -6.17 -6.17
CA ALA A 256 -12.43 -6.99 -6.28
C ALA A 256 -11.42 -6.69 -5.16
N THR A 257 -11.21 -5.41 -4.83
CA THR A 257 -10.32 -5.00 -3.74
C THR A 257 -10.78 -5.54 -2.40
N GLY A 258 -12.08 -5.38 -2.06
CA GLY A 258 -12.61 -5.89 -0.79
C GLY A 258 -12.53 -7.41 -0.67
N ARG A 259 -12.75 -8.14 -1.78
CA ARG A 259 -12.55 -9.59 -1.84
C ARG A 259 -11.09 -9.98 -1.62
N LEU A 260 -10.16 -9.36 -2.35
CA LEU A 260 -8.72 -9.66 -2.28
C LEU A 260 -8.13 -9.33 -0.90
N VAL A 261 -8.58 -8.24 -0.26
CA VAL A 261 -8.20 -7.93 1.13
C VAL A 261 -8.70 -9.02 2.06
N ARG A 262 -9.96 -9.43 1.98
CA ARG A 262 -10.52 -10.51 2.81
C ARG A 262 -9.75 -11.83 2.63
N GLU A 263 -9.46 -12.20 1.38
CA GLU A 263 -8.66 -13.38 1.06
C GLU A 263 -7.28 -13.29 1.73
N ALA A 264 -6.56 -12.18 1.57
CA ALA A 264 -5.27 -11.97 2.23
C ALA A 264 -5.37 -12.07 3.77
N LEU A 265 -6.39 -11.45 4.39
CA LEU A 265 -6.57 -11.50 5.84
C LEU A 265 -6.84 -12.93 6.36
N SER A 266 -7.49 -13.79 5.57
CA SER A 266 -7.69 -15.19 5.92
C SER A 266 -6.40 -16.02 5.88
N GLU A 267 -5.35 -15.52 5.21
CA GLU A 267 -4.07 -16.20 5.08
C GLU A 267 -3.05 -15.83 6.17
N MET A 268 -3.33 -14.88 7.07
CA MET A 268 -2.35 -14.37 8.03
C MET A 268 -2.82 -14.40 9.49
N PRO A 269 -1.89 -14.34 10.46
CA PRO A 269 -2.25 -14.13 11.86
C PRO A 269 -3.08 -12.84 12.05
N ALA A 270 -4.07 -12.87 12.94
CA ALA A 270 -5.01 -11.76 13.13
C ALA A 270 -4.34 -10.43 13.50
N THR A 271 -3.21 -10.49 14.22
CA THR A 271 -2.42 -9.33 14.69
C THR A 271 -1.41 -8.83 13.65
N ARG A 272 -1.27 -9.50 12.49
CA ARG A 272 -0.33 -9.06 11.45
C ARG A 272 -0.97 -7.94 10.62
N PRO A 273 -0.30 -6.77 10.48
CA PRO A 273 -0.76 -5.74 9.58
C PRO A 273 -0.72 -6.19 8.12
N PHE A 274 -1.66 -5.67 7.32
CA PHE A 274 -1.72 -5.91 5.89
C PHE A 274 -2.15 -4.66 5.15
N PHE A 275 -1.46 -4.32 4.07
CA PHE A 275 -1.96 -3.38 3.08
C PHE A 275 -1.39 -3.70 1.71
N ASP A 276 -2.04 -3.25 0.63
CA ASP A 276 -1.45 -3.34 -0.70
C ASP A 276 -0.39 -2.25 -0.91
N SER A 277 0.82 -2.67 -1.27
CA SER A 277 1.92 -1.77 -1.56
C SER A 277 1.95 -1.31 -3.02
N GLU A 278 1.08 -1.83 -3.88
CA GLU A 278 0.96 -1.42 -5.27
C GLU A 278 -0.39 -1.84 -5.86
N HIS A 279 -1.05 -0.93 -6.57
CA HIS A 279 -2.18 -1.25 -7.42
C HIS A 279 -2.35 -0.22 -8.54
N GLY A 280 -3.17 -0.55 -9.53
CA GLY A 280 -3.68 0.42 -10.50
C GLY A 280 -3.95 -0.20 -11.88
N PRO A 281 -4.31 0.64 -12.88
CA PRO A 281 -4.85 0.20 -14.15
C PRO A 281 -3.73 -0.15 -15.13
N ILE A 282 -2.88 -1.09 -14.74
CA ILE A 282 -1.64 -1.47 -15.45
C ILE A 282 -1.89 -1.84 -16.91
N TYR A 283 -2.95 -2.59 -17.20
CA TYR A 283 -3.25 -3.01 -18.59
C TYR A 283 -3.81 -1.86 -19.43
N ALA A 284 -4.63 -0.97 -18.84
CA ALA A 284 -5.07 0.24 -19.51
C ALA A 284 -3.86 1.11 -19.90
N PHE A 285 -2.89 1.26 -19.00
CA PHE A 285 -1.72 2.09 -19.25
C PHE A 285 -0.68 1.40 -20.16
N ASN A 286 -0.13 0.26 -19.76
CA ASN A 286 0.98 -0.38 -20.47
C ASN A 286 0.55 -0.99 -21.81
N ASN A 287 -0.57 -1.71 -21.85
CA ASN A 287 -0.98 -2.48 -23.02
C ASN A 287 -1.90 -1.68 -23.94
N ARG A 288 -2.81 -0.88 -23.38
CA ARG A 288 -3.73 -0.04 -24.17
C ARG A 288 -3.23 1.39 -24.39
N ARG A 289 -2.09 1.77 -23.80
CA ARG A 289 -1.48 3.12 -23.91
C ARG A 289 -2.47 4.24 -23.59
N ARG A 290 -3.29 4.02 -22.56
CA ARG A 290 -4.41 4.90 -22.20
C ARG A 290 -4.26 5.42 -20.78
N THR A 291 -4.15 6.74 -20.67
CA THR A 291 -4.41 7.46 -19.42
C THR A 291 -5.92 7.50 -19.18
N LEU A 292 -6.38 7.13 -17.99
CA LEU A 292 -7.79 7.21 -17.65
C LEU A 292 -8.25 8.68 -17.54
N PRO A 293 -9.49 9.02 -17.94
CA PRO A 293 -10.04 10.36 -17.71
C PRO A 293 -9.95 10.70 -16.22
N GLU A 294 -9.48 11.91 -15.90
CA GLU A 294 -9.16 12.32 -14.52
C GLU A 294 -10.31 12.07 -13.53
N ALA A 295 -11.51 12.60 -13.81
CA ALA A 295 -12.66 12.41 -12.93
C ALA A 295 -13.03 10.93 -12.70
N PHE A 296 -12.79 10.06 -13.69
CA PHE A 296 -12.99 8.61 -13.53
C PHE A 296 -11.87 7.99 -12.68
N ASP A 297 -10.63 8.36 -12.93
CA ASP A 297 -9.45 7.84 -12.23
C ASP A 297 -9.45 8.25 -10.75
N ASP A 298 -9.88 9.47 -10.44
CA ASP A 298 -10.03 9.98 -9.08
C ASP A 298 -11.07 9.17 -8.28
N ALA A 299 -12.24 8.92 -8.88
CA ALA A 299 -13.28 8.09 -8.26
C ALA A 299 -12.83 6.63 -8.14
N TYR A 300 -12.17 6.10 -9.16
CA TYR A 300 -11.60 4.75 -9.16
C TYR A 300 -10.56 4.55 -8.04
N PHE A 301 -9.61 5.49 -7.90
CA PHE A 301 -8.63 5.49 -6.81
C PHE A 301 -9.33 5.57 -5.44
N ARG A 302 -10.23 6.53 -5.26
CA ARG A 302 -10.97 6.68 -3.99
C ARG A 302 -11.73 5.41 -3.63
N HIS A 303 -12.44 4.80 -4.58
CA HIS A 303 -13.22 3.60 -4.31
C HIS A 303 -12.35 2.40 -3.94
N MET A 304 -11.20 2.20 -4.60
CA MET A 304 -10.24 1.16 -4.19
C MET A 304 -9.68 1.45 -2.80
N GLN A 305 -9.33 2.71 -2.51
CA GLN A 305 -8.80 3.13 -1.23
C GLN A 305 -9.76 2.82 -0.08
N TRP A 306 -11.03 3.18 -0.21
CA TRP A 306 -12.04 2.92 0.80
C TRP A 306 -12.43 1.44 0.87
N ALA A 307 -12.49 0.72 -0.25
CA ALA A 307 -12.71 -0.72 -0.24
C ALA A 307 -11.60 -1.45 0.51
N HIS A 308 -10.34 -1.08 0.27
CA HIS A 308 -9.18 -1.65 0.94
C HIS A 308 -9.22 -1.38 2.45
N PHE A 309 -9.36 -0.11 2.82
CA PHE A 309 -9.36 0.32 4.21
C PHE A 309 -10.55 -0.24 5.01
N ALA A 310 -11.77 -0.10 4.50
CA ALA A 310 -12.98 -0.58 5.18
C ALA A 310 -13.02 -2.11 5.26
N SER A 311 -12.40 -2.84 4.33
CA SER A 311 -12.24 -4.30 4.43
C SER A 311 -11.17 -4.72 5.44
N GLY A 312 -10.52 -3.78 6.12
CA GLY A 312 -9.55 -4.07 7.17
C GLY A 312 -8.09 -4.01 6.74
N GLY A 313 -7.77 -3.38 5.62
CA GLY A 313 -6.39 -2.97 5.36
C GLY A 313 -5.88 -2.00 6.42
N ALA A 314 -4.60 -2.09 6.78
CA ALA A 314 -3.90 -1.17 7.67
C ALA A 314 -3.66 0.22 7.05
N GLY A 315 -4.21 0.48 5.87
CA GLY A 315 -4.07 1.72 5.10
C GLY A 315 -5.00 1.71 3.89
N GLY A 316 -4.78 2.66 2.98
CA GLY A 316 -5.63 2.86 1.80
C GLY A 316 -5.13 2.20 0.50
N GLY A 317 -4.07 1.40 0.57
CA GLY A 317 -3.36 0.93 -0.63
C GLY A 317 -2.46 1.99 -1.26
N LEU A 318 -1.33 1.58 -1.85
CA LEU A 318 -0.36 2.51 -2.43
C LEU A 318 -0.48 2.53 -3.96
N ARG A 319 -1.14 3.55 -4.48
CA ARG A 319 -1.41 3.67 -5.92
C ARG A 319 -0.12 3.84 -6.74
N TRP A 320 0.05 3.04 -7.78
CA TRP A 320 0.96 3.35 -8.87
C TRP A 320 0.31 4.34 -9.84
N PRO A 321 0.95 5.46 -10.23
CA PRO A 321 0.28 6.52 -10.97
C PRO A 321 -0.43 6.04 -12.24
N TYR A 322 0.26 5.30 -13.12
CA TYR A 322 -0.25 4.83 -14.42
C TYR A 322 -0.89 5.97 -15.25
N ARG A 323 -0.20 7.12 -15.27
CA ARG A 323 -0.58 8.33 -16.01
C ARG A 323 0.64 8.91 -16.72
N GLN A 324 0.40 9.83 -17.65
CA GLN A 324 1.42 10.64 -18.32
C GLN A 324 1.13 12.12 -18.02
N PRO A 325 2.01 12.84 -17.31
CA PRO A 325 3.20 12.33 -16.61
C PRO A 325 2.86 11.35 -15.46
N HIS A 326 3.86 10.63 -14.94
CA HIS A 326 3.72 9.70 -13.80
C HIS A 326 3.50 10.44 -12.47
N VAL A 327 2.33 11.05 -12.30
CA VAL A 327 1.92 11.80 -11.10
C VAL A 327 0.49 11.41 -10.71
N LEU A 328 0.15 11.53 -9.43
CA LEU A 328 -1.25 11.47 -8.99
C LEU A 328 -1.93 12.83 -9.19
N THR A 329 -3.24 12.81 -9.39
CA THR A 329 -4.07 14.00 -9.61
C THR A 329 -4.38 14.70 -8.28
N HIS A 330 -4.87 15.94 -8.36
CA HIS A 330 -5.38 16.64 -7.17
C HIS A 330 -6.56 15.94 -6.51
N GLY A 331 -7.44 15.30 -7.29
CA GLY A 331 -8.58 14.54 -6.75
C GLY A 331 -8.15 13.29 -5.96
N MET A 332 -7.10 12.58 -6.42
CA MET A 332 -6.50 11.48 -5.65
C MET A 332 -5.89 11.97 -4.33
N ARG A 333 -5.32 13.16 -4.32
CA ARG A 333 -4.71 13.77 -3.12
C ARG A 333 -5.78 14.22 -2.13
N ALA A 334 -6.90 14.75 -2.63
CA ALA A 334 -8.07 15.02 -1.80
C ALA A 334 -8.62 13.72 -1.16
N ALA A 335 -8.63 12.60 -1.89
CA ALA A 335 -9.02 11.31 -1.32
C ALA A 335 -8.04 10.82 -0.23
N GLN A 336 -6.73 10.95 -0.42
CA GLN A 336 -5.74 10.65 0.62
C GLN A 336 -5.95 11.51 1.88
N ARG A 337 -6.18 12.82 1.72
CA ARG A 337 -6.48 13.73 2.83
C ARG A 337 -7.78 13.34 3.55
N SER A 338 -8.82 12.96 2.81
CA SER A 338 -10.08 12.45 3.34
C SER A 338 -9.87 11.21 4.22
N LEU A 339 -9.11 10.23 3.73
CA LEU A 339 -8.77 9.03 4.51
C LEU A 339 -7.96 9.37 5.76
N ALA A 340 -6.97 10.26 5.65
CA ALA A 340 -6.14 10.66 6.78
C ALA A 340 -6.95 11.32 7.90
N ALA A 341 -7.92 12.17 7.55
CA ALA A 341 -8.81 12.80 8.51
C ALA A 341 -9.77 11.77 9.15
N PHE A 342 -10.37 10.88 8.36
CA PHE A 342 -11.26 9.83 8.88
C PHE A 342 -10.53 8.87 9.82
N ALA A 343 -9.29 8.50 9.51
CA ALA A 343 -8.52 7.58 10.34
C ALA A 343 -8.30 8.10 11.76
N GLN A 344 -8.38 9.41 12.02
CA GLN A 344 -8.25 9.97 13.37
C GLN A 344 -9.46 9.68 14.27
N LEU A 345 -10.57 9.18 13.72
CA LEU A 345 -11.80 8.90 14.45
C LEU A 345 -11.79 7.56 15.19
N LEU A 346 -10.75 6.73 15.02
CA LEU A 346 -10.68 5.35 15.50
C LEU A 346 -9.46 5.13 16.41
N ASP A 347 -9.58 4.17 17.33
CA ASP A 347 -8.51 3.76 18.24
C ASP A 347 -7.74 2.56 17.67
N TRP A 348 -6.87 2.82 16.69
CA TRP A 348 -6.06 1.79 16.02
C TRP A 348 -5.19 0.92 16.93
N PRO A 349 -4.52 1.47 17.99
CA PRO A 349 -3.72 0.66 18.89
C PRO A 349 -4.47 -0.49 19.55
N SER A 350 -5.80 -0.36 19.72
CA SER A 350 -6.65 -1.39 20.33
C SER A 350 -7.61 -2.07 19.35
N PHE A 351 -7.60 -1.69 18.07
CA PHE A 351 -8.55 -2.20 17.08
C PHE A 351 -8.18 -3.62 16.62
N GLN A 352 -8.89 -4.63 17.14
CA GLN A 352 -8.70 -6.03 16.78
C GLN A 352 -9.54 -6.42 15.56
N ARG A 353 -9.14 -5.88 14.40
CA ARG A 353 -9.85 -6.03 13.13
C ARG A 353 -10.26 -7.47 12.80
N ARG A 354 -11.56 -7.65 12.64
CA ARG A 354 -12.20 -8.73 11.86
C ARG A 354 -12.82 -8.14 10.59
N ASN A 355 -12.62 -8.77 9.42
CA ASN A 355 -13.35 -8.40 8.21
C ASN A 355 -14.84 -8.75 8.38
N LEU A 356 -15.74 -7.86 7.96
CA LEU A 356 -17.18 -7.96 8.13
C LEU A 356 -17.95 -7.76 6.81
N ASN A 357 -17.27 -7.90 5.66
CA ASN A 357 -17.84 -7.59 4.34
C ASN A 357 -19.08 -8.46 4.01
N GLU A 358 -19.12 -9.69 4.50
CA GLU A 358 -20.22 -10.65 4.23
C GLU A 358 -21.21 -10.73 5.40
N GLU A 359 -20.82 -10.23 6.57
CA GLU A 359 -21.57 -10.30 7.82
C GLU A 359 -22.49 -9.09 8.01
N VAL A 360 -22.12 -7.93 7.48
CA VAL A 360 -22.96 -6.72 7.51
C VAL A 360 -24.11 -6.85 6.53
N GLN A 361 -25.32 -6.55 6.99
CA GLN A 361 -26.52 -6.56 6.16
C GLN A 361 -27.02 -5.14 5.91
N VAL A 362 -27.49 -4.90 4.68
CA VAL A 362 -28.11 -3.63 4.29
C VAL A 362 -29.47 -3.92 3.67
N SER A 363 -30.52 -3.24 4.13
CA SER A 363 -31.89 -3.51 3.68
C SER A 363 -32.16 -3.08 2.23
N ASN A 364 -31.36 -2.15 1.70
CA ASN A 364 -31.49 -1.66 0.32
C ASN A 364 -30.38 -2.25 -0.57
N PRO A 365 -30.73 -3.05 -1.60
CA PRO A 365 -29.76 -3.66 -2.52
C PRO A 365 -29.07 -2.64 -3.45
N ALA A 366 -29.39 -1.35 -3.35
CA ALA A 366 -28.64 -0.30 -4.04
C ALA A 366 -27.23 -0.08 -3.47
N PHE A 367 -26.90 -0.66 -2.32
CA PHE A 367 -25.59 -0.54 -1.66
C PHE A 367 -24.76 -1.82 -1.75
N ALA A 368 -23.50 -1.67 -2.14
CA ALA A 368 -22.44 -2.58 -1.75
C ALA A 368 -21.87 -2.10 -0.41
N VAL A 369 -21.44 -3.04 0.44
CA VAL A 369 -20.89 -2.74 1.76
C VAL A 369 -19.52 -3.36 1.94
N PHE A 370 -18.65 -2.62 2.61
CA PHE A 370 -17.32 -3.05 3.05
C PHE A 370 -17.20 -2.68 4.52
N ALA A 371 -16.75 -3.60 5.35
CA ALA A 371 -16.68 -3.37 6.77
C ALA A 371 -15.60 -4.18 7.46
N CYS A 372 -15.10 -3.64 8.56
CA CYS A 372 -14.28 -4.36 9.52
C CYS A 372 -14.56 -3.81 10.91
N GLY A 373 -14.39 -4.64 11.92
CA GLY A 373 -14.77 -4.28 13.29
C GLY A 373 -14.25 -5.27 14.32
N ASP A 374 -14.31 -4.85 15.57
CA ASP A 374 -14.12 -5.68 16.75
C ASP A 374 -15.30 -5.47 17.72
N ALA A 375 -15.13 -5.85 18.99
CA ALA A 375 -16.17 -5.69 20.00
C ALA A 375 -16.40 -4.24 20.47
N ARG A 376 -15.56 -3.28 20.09
CA ARG A 376 -15.55 -1.89 20.60
C ARG A 376 -15.68 -0.86 19.49
N GLN A 377 -15.26 -1.15 18.27
CA GLN A 377 -15.27 -0.18 17.18
C GLN A 377 -15.41 -0.86 15.83
N ALA A 378 -15.90 -0.11 14.84
CA ALA A 378 -16.03 -0.59 13.47
C ALA A 378 -15.89 0.53 12.44
N VAL A 379 -15.45 0.12 11.25
CA VAL A 379 -15.47 0.90 10.02
C VAL A 379 -16.46 0.26 9.08
N VAL A 380 -17.35 1.07 8.51
CA VAL A 380 -18.27 0.63 7.45
C VAL A 380 -18.19 1.62 6.30
N TRP A 381 -18.11 1.14 5.07
CA TRP A 381 -18.21 1.95 3.87
C TRP A 381 -19.30 1.41 2.96
N LEU A 382 -20.23 2.30 2.60
CA LEU A 382 -21.35 2.04 1.73
C LEU A 382 -21.08 2.68 0.37
N LEU A 383 -21.17 1.88 -0.69
CA LEU A 383 -21.00 2.32 -2.06
C LEU A 383 -22.28 2.07 -2.86
N ARG A 384 -22.79 3.10 -3.54
CA ARG A 384 -23.96 2.97 -4.42
C ARG A 384 -23.63 2.15 -5.67
N GLN A 385 -24.08 0.89 -5.69
CA GLN A 385 -23.85 -0.03 -6.81
C GLN A 385 -24.83 0.16 -7.98
N ASP A 386 -25.99 0.79 -7.75
CA ASP A 386 -26.93 1.19 -8.79
C ASP A 386 -26.55 2.52 -9.48
N ARG A 387 -25.46 3.18 -9.03
CA ARG A 387 -24.91 4.44 -9.57
C ARG A 387 -23.51 4.22 -10.14
N LEU A 388 -23.45 3.49 -11.24
CA LEU A 388 -22.18 3.15 -11.90
C LEU A 388 -21.48 4.40 -12.49
N ILE A 389 -20.26 4.67 -12.03
CA ILE A 389 -19.35 5.64 -12.65
C ILE A 389 -18.53 4.88 -13.69
N THR A 390 -18.61 5.32 -14.95
CA THR A 390 -17.86 4.73 -16.07
C THR A 390 -16.92 5.76 -16.67
N ARG A 391 -16.03 5.32 -17.57
CA ARG A 391 -15.14 6.23 -18.30
C ARG A 391 -15.88 7.30 -19.13
N ARG A 392 -17.17 7.10 -19.43
CA ARG A 392 -18.02 8.04 -20.15
C ARG A 392 -18.81 8.98 -19.22
N GLY A 393 -18.56 8.90 -17.91
CA GLY A 393 -19.32 9.61 -16.88
C GLY A 393 -20.28 8.69 -16.11
N THR A 394 -21.11 9.32 -15.29
CA THR A 394 -22.08 8.63 -14.42
C THR A 394 -23.37 8.36 -15.17
N ARG A 395 -23.84 7.11 -15.19
CA ARG A 395 -24.99 6.70 -16.03
C ARG A 395 -26.37 7.16 -15.53
N ARG A 396 -26.48 7.65 -14.30
CA ARG A 396 -27.76 8.05 -13.68
C ARG A 396 -27.63 9.37 -12.91
N ALA A 397 -28.68 10.18 -12.96
CA ALA A 397 -28.80 11.39 -12.16
C ALA A 397 -28.71 11.06 -10.66
N PRO A 398 -28.13 11.94 -9.83
CA PRO A 398 -27.98 11.69 -8.40
C PRO A 398 -29.35 11.67 -7.72
N ARG A 399 -29.82 10.49 -7.34
CA ARG A 399 -30.93 10.30 -6.39
C ARG A 399 -30.38 9.68 -5.13
N SER A 400 -30.68 10.25 -3.98
CA SER A 400 -30.33 9.65 -2.70
C SER A 400 -31.10 8.35 -2.49
N GLN A 401 -30.49 7.41 -1.79
CA GLN A 401 -31.15 6.18 -1.35
C GLN A 401 -31.15 6.14 0.17
N LEU A 402 -32.22 5.59 0.72
CA LEU A 402 -32.37 5.29 2.13
C LEU A 402 -32.14 3.80 2.34
N GLY A 403 -31.83 3.40 3.56
CA GLY A 403 -31.67 2.01 3.93
C GLY A 403 -31.40 1.88 5.41
N GLN A 404 -31.40 0.66 5.89
CA GLN A 404 -31.02 0.30 7.24
C GLN A 404 -29.83 -0.62 7.17
N LEU A 405 -28.84 -0.38 8.02
CA LEU A 405 -27.65 -1.20 8.17
C LEU A 405 -27.76 -2.01 9.46
N THR A 406 -27.41 -3.29 9.40
CA THR A 406 -27.28 -4.16 10.58
C THR A 406 -25.83 -4.62 10.68
N LEU A 407 -25.15 -4.20 11.75
CA LEU A 407 -23.75 -4.51 12.04
C LEU A 407 -23.64 -5.48 13.21
N PRO A 408 -23.06 -6.67 13.03
CA PRO A 408 -22.81 -7.60 14.12
C PRO A 408 -21.48 -7.36 14.83
N GLY A 409 -21.38 -7.84 16.07
CA GLY A 409 -20.10 -8.08 16.75
C GLY A 409 -19.65 -7.01 17.74
N LEU A 410 -20.33 -5.86 17.81
CA LEU A 410 -20.12 -4.88 18.87
C LEU A 410 -20.66 -5.39 20.21
N ALA A 411 -19.94 -5.11 21.30
CA ALA A 411 -20.41 -5.36 22.66
C ALA A 411 -21.56 -4.43 23.02
N ALA A 412 -22.39 -4.84 23.98
CA ALA A 412 -23.45 -3.98 24.49
C ALA A 412 -22.87 -2.68 25.07
N GLY A 413 -23.49 -1.54 24.75
CA GLY A 413 -23.03 -0.23 25.19
C GLY A 413 -23.49 0.93 24.31
N SER A 414 -23.05 2.12 24.68
CA SER A 414 -23.28 3.37 23.96
C SER A 414 -22.21 3.59 22.89
N TYR A 415 -22.63 3.99 21.69
CA TYR A 415 -21.71 4.26 20.58
C TYR A 415 -22.01 5.61 19.91
N THR A 416 -20.93 6.29 19.51
CA THR A 416 -20.99 7.41 18.58
C THR A 416 -20.67 6.91 17.18
N VAL A 417 -21.55 7.20 16.23
CA VAL A 417 -21.40 6.88 14.80
C VAL A 417 -21.14 8.16 14.03
N TYR A 418 -19.90 8.37 13.61
CA TYR A 418 -19.53 9.48 12.74
C TYR A 418 -19.89 9.16 11.29
N LEU A 419 -20.63 10.07 10.65
CA LEU A 419 -21.02 9.98 9.24
C LEU A 419 -20.02 10.76 8.40
N TRP A 420 -19.45 10.15 7.36
CA TRP A 420 -18.37 10.76 6.57
C TRP A 420 -18.63 10.69 5.07
N ASP A 421 -18.64 11.85 4.40
CA ASP A 421 -18.66 11.92 2.94
C ASP A 421 -17.25 11.66 2.41
N THR A 422 -17.03 10.47 1.87
CA THR A 422 -15.72 10.04 1.37
C THR A 422 -15.26 10.85 0.15
N ALA A 423 -16.20 11.39 -0.64
CA ALA A 423 -15.92 12.19 -1.83
C ALA A 423 -15.56 13.64 -1.47
N ALA A 424 -16.31 14.25 -0.56
CA ALA A 424 -16.05 15.61 -0.07
C ALA A 424 -14.90 15.66 0.95
N GLY A 425 -14.66 14.56 1.66
CA GLY A 425 -13.66 14.48 2.73
C GLY A 425 -14.04 15.24 3.98
N THR A 426 -15.32 15.24 4.33
CA THR A 426 -15.86 15.97 5.48
C THR A 426 -16.86 15.13 6.26
N ALA A 427 -16.95 15.38 7.56
CA ALA A 427 -18.00 14.84 8.41
C ALA A 427 -19.37 15.42 7.99
N LEU A 428 -20.39 14.55 7.96
CA LEU A 428 -21.79 14.90 7.70
C LEU A 428 -22.60 15.07 8.99
N GLY A 429 -22.05 14.62 10.12
CA GLY A 429 -22.69 14.61 11.43
C GLY A 429 -22.34 13.36 12.22
N GLN A 430 -23.03 13.17 13.34
CA GLN A 430 -22.89 11.99 14.18
C GLN A 430 -24.25 11.51 14.70
N LEU A 431 -24.34 10.21 14.99
CA LEU A 431 -25.49 9.59 15.65
C LEU A 431 -25.03 8.99 16.98
N SER A 432 -25.89 9.04 18.00
CA SER A 432 -25.67 8.30 19.25
C SER A 432 -26.61 7.11 19.27
N LEU A 433 -26.06 5.90 19.36
CA LEU A 433 -26.81 4.65 19.30
C LEU A 433 -26.48 3.77 20.51
N GLN A 434 -27.43 2.91 20.87
CA GLN A 434 -27.27 1.91 21.93
C GLN A 434 -27.27 0.53 21.29
N VAL A 435 -26.33 -0.30 21.73
CA VAL A 435 -26.30 -1.73 21.44
C VAL A 435 -26.76 -2.46 22.69
N THR A 436 -27.95 -3.05 22.65
CA THR A 436 -28.49 -3.86 23.76
C THR A 436 -28.34 -5.36 23.53
N GLY A 437 -28.17 -5.78 22.26
CA GLY A 437 -27.94 -7.16 21.84
C GLY A 437 -26.60 -7.34 21.13
N GLN A 438 -26.51 -8.28 20.18
CA GLN A 438 -25.29 -8.52 19.38
C GLN A 438 -25.25 -7.74 18.05
N LEU A 439 -26.34 -7.03 17.74
CA LEU A 439 -26.54 -6.32 16.48
C LEU A 439 -26.78 -4.84 16.75
N LEU A 440 -26.04 -3.99 16.04
CA LEU A 440 -26.32 -2.56 15.94
C LEU A 440 -27.15 -2.30 14.68
N HIS A 441 -28.30 -1.65 14.83
CA HIS A 441 -29.12 -1.19 13.73
C HIS A 441 -28.93 0.32 13.52
N ILE A 442 -28.69 0.72 12.28
CA ILE A 442 -28.47 2.12 11.90
C ILE A 442 -29.40 2.47 10.75
N ASP A 443 -30.30 3.42 10.98
CA ASP A 443 -31.06 4.04 9.91
C ASP A 443 -30.15 5.01 9.16
N LEU A 444 -29.85 4.70 7.90
CA LEU A 444 -28.90 5.45 7.11
C LEU A 444 -29.52 6.79 6.67
N PRO A 445 -28.74 7.89 6.70
CA PRO A 445 -29.17 9.13 6.07
C PRO A 445 -29.30 8.92 4.55
N ALA A 446 -29.88 9.90 3.87
CA ALA A 446 -30.03 9.87 2.42
C ALA A 446 -28.65 9.86 1.70
N VAL A 447 -28.21 8.70 1.21
CA VAL A 447 -26.88 8.52 0.59
C VAL A 447 -26.93 8.74 -0.93
N LYS A 448 -26.19 9.74 -1.42
CA LYS A 448 -26.11 10.10 -2.85
C LYS A 448 -25.19 9.19 -3.66
N GLY A 449 -24.06 8.77 -3.09
CA GLY A 449 -23.03 8.01 -3.82
C GLY A 449 -22.24 7.08 -2.93
N GLU A 450 -21.70 7.60 -1.85
CA GLU A 450 -20.82 6.87 -0.95
C GLU A 450 -20.92 7.49 0.45
N LEU A 451 -20.76 6.67 1.49
CA LEU A 451 -20.81 7.08 2.90
C LEU A 451 -19.91 6.15 3.71
N ALA A 452 -18.99 6.70 4.49
CA ALA A 452 -18.24 5.95 5.50
C ALA A 452 -18.80 6.23 6.89
N LEU A 453 -18.72 5.23 7.76
CA LEU A 453 -19.11 5.28 9.16
C LEU A 453 -17.90 4.88 10.01
N ALA A 454 -17.51 5.72 10.96
CA ALA A 454 -16.65 5.31 12.08
C ALA A 454 -17.54 5.14 13.30
N ILE A 455 -17.54 3.94 13.87
CA ILE A 455 -18.37 3.57 15.02
C ILE A 455 -17.41 3.34 16.18
N VAL A 456 -17.54 4.14 17.23
CA VAL A 456 -16.67 4.08 18.41
C VAL A 456 -17.50 4.20 19.70
N PRO A 457 -16.98 3.76 20.86
CA PRO A 457 -17.67 3.92 22.13
C PRO A 457 -17.94 5.40 22.41
N ALA A 458 -19.12 5.72 22.97
CA ALA A 458 -19.54 7.09 23.26
C ALA A 458 -18.88 7.69 24.50
#